data_AF-A0A2R5GQT1-F1
#
_entry.id   AF-A0A2R5GQT1-F1
#
_cell.length_a   1.000
_cell.length_b   1.000
_cell.length_c   1.000
_cell.angle_alpha   90.00
_cell.angle_beta   90.00
_cell.angle_gamma   90.00
#
_symmetry.space_group_name_H-M   'P 1'
#
loop_
_entity.id
_entity.type
_entity.pdbx_description
1 polymer ?
#
loop_
_entity_poly.entity_id
_entity_poly.type
_entity_poly.pdbx_seq_one_letter_code
_entity_poly.pdbx_strand_id
1 'polypeptide(L)' 'MSDDPVDPRPEIEEACKPGCQKYWKEYEACAERVQAKGEGHCSGQYFDFYHCIDACAAPKVFKTVK' A
#
# COMPACT_ATOMS: atom_id res chain seq x y z
N MET A 1 -14.71 -18.50 -23.62
CA MET A 1 -13.62 -17.80 -22.91
C MET A 1 -13.64 -18.36 -21.52
N SER A 2 -12.59 -19.06 -21.09
CA SER A 2 -12.51 -19.56 -19.72
C SER A 2 -12.36 -18.33 -18.82
N ASP A 3 -13.21 -18.20 -17.82
CA ASP A 3 -13.18 -17.09 -16.87
C ASP A 3 -11.91 -17.27 -16.02
N ASP A 4 -10.86 -16.50 -16.30
CA ASP A 4 -9.61 -16.56 -15.55
C ASP A 4 -9.87 -16.06 -14.12
N PRO A 5 -9.38 -16.76 -13.08
CA PRO A 5 -9.57 -16.33 -11.70
C PRO A 5 -8.92 -14.95 -11.47
N VAL A 6 -9.72 -13.99 -10.99
CA VAL A 6 -9.28 -12.63 -10.65
C VAL A 6 -8.64 -12.60 -9.26
N ASP A 7 -7.44 -12.00 -9.12
CA ASP A 7 -6.79 -11.78 -7.82
C ASP A 7 -7.62 -10.79 -6.99
N PRO A 8 -8.17 -11.17 -5.81
CA PRO A 8 -8.95 -10.27 -4.97
C PRO A 8 -8.08 -9.26 -4.19
N ARG A 9 -6.76 -9.47 -4.12
CA ARG A 9 -5.87 -8.64 -3.30
C ARG A 9 -5.86 -7.17 -3.70
N PRO A 10 -5.76 -6.76 -4.98
CA PRO A 10 -5.69 -5.34 -5.34
C PRO A 10 -6.92 -4.55 -4.89
N GLU A 11 -8.12 -5.11 -5.07
CA GLU A 11 -9.36 -4.47 -4.64
C GLU A 11 -9.42 -4.28 -3.11
N ILE A 12 -8.97 -5.30 -2.36
CA ILE A 12 -8.89 -5.26 -0.90
C ILE A 12 -7.87 -4.23 -0.41
N GLU A 13 -6.70 -4.16 -1.06
CA GLU A 13 -5.65 -3.17 -0.76
C GLU A 13 -6.16 -1.74 -1.00
N GLU A 14 -6.82 -1.45 -2.13
CA GLU A 14 -7.43 -0.15 -2.41
C GLU A 14 -8.44 0.26 -1.32
N ALA A 15 -9.27 -0.69 -0.86
CA ALA A 15 -10.23 -0.45 0.21
C ALA A 15 -9.55 -0.18 1.58
N CYS A 16 -8.30 -0.59 1.77
CA CYS A 16 -7.52 -0.36 2.99
C CYS A 16 -6.73 0.96 2.99
N LYS A 17 -6.40 1.52 1.82
CA LYS A 17 -5.64 2.78 1.69
C LYS A 17 -6.22 3.97 2.47
N PRO A 18 -7.55 4.20 2.55
CA PRO A 18 -8.10 5.34 3.29
C PRO A 18 -7.74 5.33 4.79
N GLY A 19 -7.51 4.16 5.39
CA GLY A 19 -7.09 4.03 6.80
C GLY A 19 -5.61 4.39 7.04
N CYS A 20 -4.80 4.43 5.98
CA CYS A 20 -3.34 4.60 6.05
C CYS A 20 -2.87 5.95 5.51
N GLN A 21 -3.78 6.93 5.38
CA GLN A 21 -3.52 8.27 4.83
C GLN A 21 -2.40 9.03 5.54
N LYS A 22 -2.18 8.79 6.84
CA LYS A 22 -1.06 9.39 7.58
C LYS A 22 0.28 9.01 6.94
N TYR A 23 0.52 7.71 6.75
CA TYR A 23 1.77 7.20 6.19
C TYR A 23 1.94 7.59 4.72
N TRP A 24 0.83 7.71 3.98
CA TRP A 24 0.86 8.24 2.62
C TRP A 24 1.41 9.67 2.57
N LYS A 25 0.93 10.55 3.45
CA LYS A 25 1.43 11.94 3.54
C LYS A 25 2.91 12.00 3.94
N GLU A 26 3.36 11.12 4.83
CA GLU A 26 4.78 11.02 5.22
C GLU A 26 5.65 10.57 4.06
N TYR A 27 5.16 9.63 3.25
CA TYR A 27 5.82 9.20 2.01
C TYR A 27 5.87 10.33 0.97
N GLU A 28 4.79 11.05 0.74
CA GLU A 28 4.75 12.21 -0.17
C GLU A 28 5.75 13.29 0.26
N ALA A 29 5.78 13.65 1.55
CA ALA A 29 6.74 14.60 2.09
C ALA A 29 8.19 14.12 1.92
N CYS A 30 8.44 12.82 2.05
CA CYS A 30 9.76 12.25 1.75
C CYS A 30 10.10 12.37 0.25
N ALA A 31 9.16 12.07 -0.64
CA ALA A 31 9.35 12.14 -2.08
C ALA A 31 9.70 13.57 -2.53
N GLU A 32 8.99 14.57 -2.02
CA GLU A 32 9.29 15.99 -2.27
C GLU A 32 10.71 16.36 -1.79
N ARG A 33 11.11 15.90 -0.60
CA ARG A 33 12.46 16.11 -0.07
C ARG A 33 13.54 15.48 -0.96
N VAL A 34 13.34 14.24 -1.42
CA VAL A 34 14.30 13.54 -2.28
C VAL A 34 14.39 14.22 -3.63
N GLN A 35 13.26 14.65 -4.20
CA GLN A 35 13.22 15.42 -5.44
C GLN A 35 13.97 16.75 -5.31
N ALA A 36 13.83 17.45 -4.18
CA ALA A 36 14.52 18.73 -3.93
C ALA A 36 16.03 18.56 -3.68
N LYS A 37 16.45 17.47 -3.03
CA LYS A 37 17.88 17.22 -2.71
C LYS A 37 18.64 16.51 -3.82
N GLY A 38 17.96 15.76 -4.69
CA GLY A 38 18.58 14.93 -5.71
C GLY A 38 19.24 13.65 -5.17
N GLU A 39 19.11 13.38 -3.86
CA GLU A 39 19.69 12.21 -3.19
C GLU A 39 18.78 11.70 -2.06
N GLY A 40 18.92 10.41 -1.73
CA GLY A 40 18.18 9.72 -0.68
C GLY A 40 17.09 8.77 -1.18
N HIS A 41 16.46 8.05 -0.26
CA HIS A 41 15.39 7.09 -0.55
C HIS A 41 14.25 7.19 0.47
N CYS A 42 13.04 6.81 0.05
CA CYS A 42 11.82 6.83 0.87
C CYS A 42 11.29 5.42 1.19
N SER A 43 12.15 4.40 1.08
CA SER A 43 11.78 3.00 1.33
C SER A 43 11.20 2.78 2.73
N GLY A 44 11.70 3.48 3.75
CA GLY A 44 11.14 3.42 5.11
C GLY A 44 9.68 3.85 5.17
N GLN A 45 9.37 5.05 4.67
CA GLN A 45 8.00 5.58 4.62
C GLN A 45 7.09 4.71 3.74
N TYR A 46 7.64 4.16 2.66
CA TYR A 46 6.94 3.22 1.79
C TYR A 46 6.59 1.92 2.54
N PHE A 47 7.52 1.37 3.32
CA PHE A 47 7.27 0.19 4.13
C PHE A 47 6.28 0.47 5.27
N ASP A 48 6.31 1.65 5.89
CA ASP A 48 5.33 2.03 6.91
C ASP A 48 3.91 2.10 6.32
N PHE A 49 3.77 2.66 5.12
CA PHE A 49 2.51 2.72 4.39
C PHE A 49 1.97 1.33 4.05
N TYR A 50 2.82 0.46 3.48
CA TYR A 50 2.42 -0.90 3.13
C TYR A 50 2.18 -1.77 4.36
N HIS A 51 2.94 -1.60 5.44
CA HIS A 51 2.70 -2.31 6.70
C HIS A 51 1.29 -2.02 7.24
N CYS A 52 0.85 -0.76 7.16
CA CYS A 52 -0.51 -0.39 7.52
C CYS A 52 -1.57 -1.04 6.61
N ILE A 53 -1.34 -1.04 5.30
CA ILE A 53 -2.24 -1.68 4.33
C ILE A 53 -2.31 -3.18 4.58
N ASP A 54 -1.18 -3.85 4.73
CA ASP A 54 -1.08 -5.30 4.94
C ASP A 54 -1.78 -5.73 6.22
N ALA A 55 -1.65 -4.96 7.30
CA ALA A 55 -2.37 -5.21 8.55
C ALA A 55 -3.89 -5.19 8.36
N CYS A 56 -4.40 -4.35 7.44
CA CYS A 56 -5.82 -4.29 7.09
C CYS A 56 -6.24 -5.36 6.05
N ALA A 57 -5.40 -5.61 5.05
CA ALA A 57 -5.71 -6.46 3.90
C ALA A 57 -5.57 -7.95 4.21
N ALA A 58 -4.53 -8.36 4.94
CA ALA A 58 -4.24 -9.76 5.23
C ALA A 58 -5.46 -10.56 5.74
N PRO A 59 -6.18 -10.14 6.79
CA PRO A 59 -7.33 -10.90 7.29
C PRO A 59 -8.52 -10.93 6.32
N LYS A 60 -8.58 -10.02 5.33
CA LYS A 60 -9.63 -9.99 4.31
C LYS A 60 -9.27 -10.88 3.13
N VAL A 61 -8.01 -10.82 2.67
CA VAL A 61 -7.49 -11.67 1.59
C VAL A 61 -7.65 -13.14 1.97
N PHE A 62 -7.19 -13.55 3.16
CA PHE A 62 -7.28 -14.95 3.62
C PHE A 62 -8.72 -15.44 3.88
N LYS A 63 -9.72 -14.55 3.91
CA LYS A 63 -11.14 -14.94 3.93
C LYS A 63 -11.74 -15.14 2.54
N THR A 64 -11.17 -14.47 1.53
CA THR A 64 -11.65 -14.51 0.14
C THR A 64 -11.04 -15.66 -0.65
N VAL A 65 -9.78 -16.01 -0.37
CA VAL A 65 -9.12 -17.17 -0.98
C VAL A 65 -9.59 -18.48 -0.32
N LYS A 66 -9.77 -19.54 -1.13
CA LYS A 66 -10.16 -20.89 -0.69
C LYS A 66 -9.00 -21.85 -0.73
#